data_AF-A0A2D4XEX3-F1
#
_entry.id   AF-A0A2D4XEX3-F1
#
_cell.length_a   1.000
_cell.length_b   1.000
_cell.length_c   1.000
_cell.angle_alpha   90.00
_cell.angle_beta   90.00
_cell.angle_gamma   90.00
#
_symmetry.space_group_name_H-M   'P 1'
#
loop_
_entity.id
_entity.type
_entity.pdbx_description
1 polymer ?
#
loop_
_entity_poly.entity_id
_entity_poly.type
_entity_poly.pdbx_seq_one_letter_code
_entity_poly.pdbx_strand_id
1 'polypeptide(L)'
;MSKYLIVTHQFLPHVSPRTTRWKLLVDELVSLGHEVTVLTGTKQHSQDSNIETIFVGNSRASNVVVSLRNQSNSLDSKNRIKSIIFKLLKKVYRFVIRNFAWPDYTMFWLVSVFKVRKKLNLEYDVLVTVSLPFSSHIAGYLINKKIGKPWIMDVGDPFTLKTTAPENNSFLYGRLNKHYETKFYQQASKVLFTHDDARKIHIKEFQINPSITAVGQPISKFREHLYEQTKNYNYTNNDIKFGYFGIFTHGVRTPVNFINFLDKFQNYEMHWYINSDSESILQKNTLDSSKHNFNSHVARDEALQLMTKSFHCLVSIGNLNPNQIPSKVIEYIATGKPVIHFAEINDDPVIHISDEFDNLFIITKNTDINIFKKDLNKFFSEIDNFDSKKFNKLYSPSALIEKLDTF
;
A
#
# COMPACT_ATOMS: atom_id res chain seq x y z
N MET A 1 23.33 -1.91 17.01
CA MET A 1 23.40 -2.35 15.60
C MET A 1 22.96 -3.79 15.57
N SER A 2 21.97 -4.12 14.74
CA SER A 2 21.25 -5.40 14.77
C SER A 2 21.10 -5.94 13.35
N LYS A 3 21.04 -7.26 13.20
CA LYS A 3 20.79 -7.93 11.92
C LYS A 3 19.30 -8.25 11.76
N TYR A 4 18.63 -7.67 10.77
CA TYR A 4 17.22 -7.94 10.47
C TYR A 4 17.08 -8.92 9.31
N LEU A 5 16.33 -10.00 9.54
CA LEU A 5 15.84 -10.87 8.47
C LEU A 5 14.39 -10.51 8.15
N ILE A 6 14.15 -9.92 6.99
CA ILE A 6 12.80 -9.60 6.51
C ILE A 6 12.33 -10.69 5.56
N VAL A 7 11.24 -11.35 5.90
CA VAL A 7 10.63 -12.42 5.09
C VAL A 7 9.33 -11.92 4.49
N THR A 8 9.33 -11.75 3.17
CA THR A 8 8.15 -11.30 2.40
C THR A 8 8.12 -11.93 1.02
N HIS A 9 7.00 -12.54 0.63
CA HIS A 9 6.88 -13.10 -0.73
C HIS A 9 7.07 -12.03 -1.80
N GLN A 10 6.48 -10.85 -1.60
CA GLN A 10 6.59 -9.72 -2.52
C GLN A 10 7.57 -8.68 -2.01
N PHE A 11 8.52 -8.31 -2.85
CA PHE A 11 9.43 -7.19 -2.62
C PHE A 11 9.67 -6.47 -3.95
N LEU A 12 10.46 -5.39 -3.98
CA LEU A 12 10.90 -4.82 -5.26
C LEU A 12 11.56 -5.91 -6.12
N PRO A 13 11.52 -5.82 -7.46
CA PRO A 13 10.93 -4.77 -8.30
C PRO A 13 9.40 -4.82 -8.43
N HIS A 14 8.70 -5.75 -7.77
CA HIS A 14 7.24 -5.74 -7.76
C HIS A 14 6.72 -4.55 -6.94
N VAL A 15 6.06 -3.60 -7.60
CA VAL A 15 5.55 -2.38 -6.96
C VAL A 15 4.12 -2.60 -6.44
N SER A 16 3.94 -2.41 -5.15
CA SER A 16 2.64 -2.33 -4.47
C SER A 16 2.77 -1.36 -3.28
N PRO A 17 1.66 -0.93 -2.66
CA PRO A 17 1.72 -0.10 -1.46
C PRO A 17 2.59 -0.73 -0.35
N ARG A 18 2.48 -2.06 -0.18
CA ARG A 18 3.24 -2.83 0.81
C ARG A 18 4.73 -2.89 0.48
N THR A 19 5.12 -3.21 -0.76
CA THR A 19 6.54 -3.28 -1.13
C THR A 19 7.20 -1.91 -1.10
N THR A 20 6.45 -0.86 -1.43
CA THR A 20 6.93 0.54 -1.33
C THR A 20 7.21 0.92 0.12
N ARG A 21 6.26 0.65 1.03
CA ARG A 21 6.44 0.89 2.47
C ARG A 21 7.64 0.12 3.03
N TRP A 22 7.75 -1.16 2.72
CA TRP A 22 8.87 -1.97 3.22
C TRP A 22 10.21 -1.60 2.61
N LYS A 23 10.27 -1.11 1.37
CA LYS A 23 11.52 -0.51 0.87
C LYS A 23 11.93 0.70 1.70
N LEU A 24 11.00 1.60 2.03
CA LEU A 24 11.29 2.75 2.87
C LEU A 24 11.81 2.34 4.26
N LEU A 25 11.22 1.31 4.87
CA LEU A 25 11.67 0.79 6.16
C LEU A 25 13.04 0.12 6.08
N VAL A 26 13.29 -0.68 5.04
CA VAL A 26 14.60 -1.31 4.79
C VAL A 26 15.68 -0.24 4.63
N ASP A 27 15.41 0.79 3.83
CA ASP A 27 16.37 1.87 3.56
C ASP A 27 16.70 2.67 4.82
N GLU A 28 15.70 2.87 5.68
CA GLU A 28 15.89 3.55 6.95
C GLU A 28 16.61 2.68 7.99
N LEU A 29 16.34 1.37 8.05
CA LEU A 29 17.13 0.46 8.89
C LEU A 29 18.60 0.47 8.47
N VAL A 30 18.87 0.42 7.16
CA VAL A 30 20.24 0.49 6.63
C VAL A 30 20.88 1.86 6.91
N SER A 31 20.15 2.96 6.79
CA SER A 31 20.66 4.31 7.08
C SER A 31 21.03 4.50 8.55
N LEU A 32 20.32 3.81 9.46
CA LEU A 32 20.61 3.73 10.90
C LEU A 32 21.75 2.75 11.23
N GLY A 33 22.35 2.11 10.23
CA GLY A 33 23.51 1.23 10.36
C GLY A 33 23.19 -0.25 10.61
N HIS A 34 21.91 -0.65 10.55
CA HIS A 34 21.55 -2.07 10.70
C HIS A 34 21.85 -2.87 9.43
N GLU A 35 22.18 -4.15 9.61
CA GLU A 35 22.31 -5.09 8.50
C GLU A 35 20.92 -5.65 8.16
N VAL A 36 20.54 -5.63 6.89
CA VAL A 36 19.22 -6.09 6.45
C VAL A 36 19.33 -7.12 5.34
N THR A 37 18.83 -8.33 5.62
CA THR A 37 18.67 -9.40 4.64
C THR A 37 17.18 -9.60 4.32
N VAL A 38 16.80 -9.54 3.05
CA VAL A 38 15.42 -9.75 2.58
C VAL A 38 15.30 -11.10 1.90
N LEU A 39 14.55 -12.03 2.49
CA LEU A 39 14.18 -13.31 1.88
C LEU A 39 12.84 -13.18 1.16
N THR A 40 12.83 -13.38 -0.15
CA THR A 40 11.65 -13.09 -0.98
C THR A 40 11.34 -14.12 -2.07
N GLY A 41 10.06 -14.20 -2.44
CA GLY A 41 9.57 -14.95 -3.59
C GLY A 41 9.62 -14.15 -4.90
N THR A 42 10.06 -12.90 -4.87
CA THR A 42 10.18 -12.02 -6.04
C THR A 42 11.60 -12.02 -6.58
N LYS A 43 11.76 -12.38 -7.86
CA LYS A 43 13.08 -12.39 -8.51
C LYS A 43 13.60 -10.97 -8.66
N GLN A 44 14.83 -10.74 -8.21
CA GLN A 44 15.52 -9.45 -8.36
C GLN A 44 16.10 -9.32 -9.78
N HIS A 45 16.01 -8.12 -10.36
CA HIS A 45 16.64 -7.81 -11.65
C HIS A 45 18.08 -7.30 -11.48
N SER A 46 18.32 -6.58 -10.38
CA SER A 46 19.62 -6.10 -9.93
C SER A 46 19.70 -6.29 -8.42
N GLN A 47 20.92 -6.51 -7.91
CA GLN A 47 21.17 -6.59 -6.49
C GLN A 47 21.52 -5.17 -6.01
N ASP A 48 20.81 -4.68 -5.00
CA ASP A 48 21.19 -3.45 -4.30
C ASP A 48 22.45 -3.79 -3.48
N SER A 49 23.53 -3.00 -3.64
CA SER A 49 24.79 -3.27 -2.95
C SER A 49 24.66 -3.21 -1.43
N ASN A 50 23.65 -2.48 -0.93
CA ASN A 50 23.46 -2.22 0.49
C ASN A 50 22.43 -3.16 1.14
N ILE A 51 21.71 -3.97 0.35
CA ILE A 51 20.65 -4.86 0.85
C ILE A 51 20.87 -6.27 0.29
N GLU A 52 21.16 -7.22 1.17
CA GLU A 52 21.24 -8.62 0.77
C GLU A 52 19.83 -9.14 0.47
N THR A 53 19.55 -9.49 -0.79
CA THR A 53 18.25 -10.07 -1.17
C THR A 53 18.40 -11.52 -1.60
N ILE A 54 17.75 -12.43 -0.87
CA ILE A 54 17.74 -13.87 -1.12
C ILE A 54 16.44 -14.24 -1.83
N PHE A 55 16.53 -14.51 -3.14
CA PHE A 55 15.41 -15.06 -3.90
C PHE A 55 15.22 -16.54 -3.61
N VAL A 56 14.04 -16.92 -3.13
CA VAL A 56 13.61 -18.30 -2.97
C VAL A 56 12.39 -18.51 -3.85
N GLY A 57 12.55 -19.24 -4.95
CA GLY A 57 11.44 -19.55 -5.84
C GLY A 57 11.80 -20.59 -6.88
N ASN A 58 10.78 -21.14 -7.55
CA ASN A 58 11.00 -22.06 -8.66
C ASN A 58 11.10 -21.26 -9.96
N SER A 59 12.33 -20.99 -10.41
CA SER A 59 12.63 -20.26 -11.65
C SER A 59 11.99 -20.86 -12.89
N ARG A 60 11.67 -22.17 -12.90
CA ARG A 60 11.00 -22.85 -14.01
C ARG A 60 9.48 -22.61 -14.02
N ALA A 61 8.84 -22.62 -12.85
CA ALA A 61 7.40 -22.40 -12.74
C ALA A 61 6.99 -20.94 -13.04
N SER A 62 7.82 -19.97 -12.61
CA SER A 62 7.60 -18.56 -12.92
C SER A 62 7.64 -18.29 -14.43
N ASN A 63 8.57 -18.91 -15.15
CA ASN A 63 8.70 -18.75 -16.60
C ASN A 63 7.51 -19.33 -17.36
N VAL A 64 6.91 -20.43 -16.88
CA VAL A 64 5.70 -21.02 -17.47
C VAL A 64 4.48 -20.13 -17.27
N VAL A 65 4.27 -19.57 -16.08
CA VAL A 65 3.12 -18.68 -15.84
C VAL A 65 3.26 -17.36 -16.60
N VAL A 66 4.47 -16.80 -16.65
CA VAL A 66 4.76 -15.58 -17.42
C VAL A 66 4.60 -15.83 -18.91
N SER A 67 5.12 -16.95 -19.44
CA SER A 67 4.95 -17.29 -20.86
C SER A 67 3.49 -17.53 -21.23
N LEU A 68 2.72 -18.20 -20.39
CA LEU A 68 1.27 -18.39 -20.58
C LEU A 68 0.50 -17.06 -20.51
N ARG A 69 0.87 -16.15 -19.60
CA ARG A 69 0.25 -14.82 -19.48
C ARG A 69 0.57 -13.96 -20.70
N ASN A 70 1.83 -13.92 -21.13
CA ASN A 70 2.27 -13.17 -22.30
C ASN A 70 1.61 -13.71 -23.57
N GLN A 71 1.61 -15.04 -23.75
CA GLN A 71 0.88 -15.68 -24.85
C GLN A 71 -0.62 -15.39 -24.79
N SER A 72 -1.25 -15.29 -23.61
CA SER A 72 -2.67 -14.95 -23.52
C SER A 72 -2.98 -13.50 -23.89
N ASN A 73 -2.05 -12.58 -23.60
CA ASN A 73 -2.20 -11.14 -23.83
C ASN A 73 -1.76 -10.73 -25.25
N SER A 74 -0.85 -11.49 -25.88
CA SER A 74 -0.35 -11.24 -27.24
C SER A 74 -1.15 -11.97 -28.33
N LEU A 75 -2.27 -12.60 -27.99
CA LEU A 75 -3.11 -13.32 -28.95
C LEU A 75 -3.96 -12.32 -29.74
N ASP A 76 -3.35 -11.78 -30.79
CA ASP A 76 -4.09 -11.30 -31.95
C ASP A 76 -4.98 -12.40 -32.53
N SER A 77 -6.09 -11.96 -33.12
CA SER A 77 -7.30 -12.68 -33.57
C SER A 77 -7.14 -13.96 -34.41
N LYS A 78 -5.93 -14.45 -34.69
CA LYS A 78 -5.65 -15.54 -35.64
C LYS A 78 -5.95 -16.96 -35.14
N ASN A 79 -6.19 -17.21 -33.85
CA ASN A 79 -6.50 -18.57 -33.34
C ASN A 79 -7.56 -18.57 -32.21
N ARG A 80 -8.85 -18.49 -32.59
CA ARG A 80 -10.01 -18.49 -31.66
C ARG A 80 -10.04 -19.71 -30.73
N ILE A 81 -9.70 -20.90 -31.20
CA ILE A 81 -9.70 -22.15 -30.41
C ILE A 81 -8.68 -22.09 -29.27
N LYS A 82 -7.45 -21.64 -29.57
CA LYS A 82 -6.38 -21.50 -28.58
C LYS A 82 -6.75 -20.48 -27.50
N SER A 83 -7.40 -19.38 -27.89
CA SER A 83 -7.93 -18.37 -26.95
C SER A 83 -8.98 -18.96 -26.00
N ILE A 84 -9.90 -19.79 -26.51
CA ILE A 84 -10.93 -20.47 -25.70
C ILE A 84 -10.28 -21.44 -24.71
N ILE A 85 -9.33 -22.26 -25.16
CA ILE A 85 -8.61 -23.20 -24.30
C ILE A 85 -7.85 -22.47 -23.19
N PHE A 86 -7.10 -21.41 -23.51
CA PHE A 86 -6.41 -20.63 -22.48
C PHE A 86 -7.36 -19.94 -21.51
N LYS A 87 -8.51 -19.43 -21.97
CA LYS A 87 -9.55 -18.88 -21.09
C LYS A 87 -10.11 -19.95 -20.15
N LEU A 88 -10.33 -21.18 -20.63
CA LEU A 88 -10.79 -22.31 -19.82
C LEU A 88 -9.72 -22.72 -18.79
N LEU A 89 -8.46 -22.90 -19.23
CA LEU A 89 -7.34 -23.21 -18.34
C LEU A 89 -7.16 -22.15 -17.27
N LYS A 90 -7.29 -20.86 -17.61
CA LYS A 90 -7.25 -19.76 -16.65
C LYS A 90 -8.40 -19.83 -15.64
N LYS A 91 -9.62 -20.21 -16.07
CA LYS A 91 -10.76 -20.44 -15.18
C LYS A 91 -10.51 -21.61 -14.23
N VAL A 92 -10.03 -22.74 -14.75
CA VAL A 92 -9.69 -23.93 -13.95
C VAL A 92 -8.59 -23.62 -12.96
N TYR A 93 -7.49 -22.99 -13.40
CA TYR A 93 -6.40 -22.57 -12.54
C TYR A 93 -6.88 -21.63 -11.42
N ARG A 94 -7.66 -20.59 -11.75
CA ARG A 94 -8.25 -19.69 -10.76
C ARG A 94 -9.16 -20.44 -9.80
N PHE A 95 -9.97 -21.38 -10.29
CA PHE A 95 -10.83 -22.19 -9.45
C PHE A 95 -10.02 -23.06 -8.49
N VAL A 96 -8.97 -23.73 -8.96
CA VAL A 96 -8.11 -24.58 -8.13
C VAL A 96 -7.39 -23.76 -7.08
N ILE A 97 -6.71 -22.68 -7.48
CA ILE A 97 -5.99 -21.82 -6.53
C ILE A 97 -6.94 -21.20 -5.51
N ARG A 98 -8.07 -20.64 -5.94
CA ARG A 98 -9.05 -20.04 -5.02
C ARG A 98 -9.60 -21.03 -4.01
N ASN A 99 -9.83 -22.28 -4.43
CA ASN A 99 -10.46 -23.28 -3.57
C ASN A 99 -9.48 -24.09 -2.72
N PHE A 100 -8.29 -24.37 -3.23
CA PHE A 100 -7.38 -25.36 -2.63
C PHE A 100 -6.00 -24.80 -2.27
N ALA A 101 -5.72 -23.52 -2.56
CA ALA A 101 -4.49 -22.92 -2.11
C ALA A 101 -4.58 -22.49 -0.64
N TRP A 102 -3.64 -22.98 0.16
CA TRP A 102 -3.49 -22.59 1.56
C TRP A 102 -2.03 -22.20 1.87
N PRO A 103 -1.78 -21.08 2.58
CA PRO A 103 -2.79 -20.14 3.10
C PRO A 103 -3.31 -19.16 2.06
N ASP A 104 -2.63 -19.01 0.93
CA ASP A 104 -2.99 -18.06 -0.13
C ASP A 104 -2.37 -18.48 -1.47
N TYR A 105 -2.48 -17.64 -2.49
CA TYR A 105 -1.99 -17.88 -3.85
C TYR A 105 -0.48 -18.21 -3.94
N THR A 106 0.29 -17.95 -2.88
CA THR A 106 1.73 -18.21 -2.82
C THR A 106 2.10 -19.53 -2.14
N MET A 107 1.15 -20.44 -1.92
CA MET A 107 1.38 -21.75 -1.27
C MET A 107 2.64 -22.51 -1.75
N PHE A 108 2.97 -22.46 -3.05
CA PHE A 108 4.11 -23.19 -3.61
C PHE A 108 5.46 -22.53 -3.29
N TRP A 109 5.46 -21.24 -2.94
CA TRP A 109 6.64 -20.59 -2.40
C TRP A 109 7.03 -21.21 -1.06
N LEU A 110 6.07 -21.57 -0.20
CA LEU A 110 6.35 -22.25 1.06
C LEU A 110 7.06 -23.59 0.87
N VAL A 111 6.72 -24.33 -0.18
CA VAL A 111 7.43 -25.58 -0.54
C VAL A 111 8.90 -25.29 -0.87
N SER A 112 9.16 -24.19 -1.58
CA SER A 112 10.52 -23.76 -1.95
C SER A 112 11.30 -23.36 -0.71
N VAL A 113 10.72 -22.52 0.17
CA VAL A 113 11.30 -22.12 1.45
C VAL A 113 11.59 -23.34 2.31
N PHE A 114 10.64 -24.27 2.44
CA PHE A 114 10.83 -25.49 3.20
C PHE A 114 12.04 -26.29 2.71
N LYS A 115 12.21 -26.47 1.39
CA LYS A 115 13.33 -27.23 0.84
C LYS A 115 14.70 -26.59 1.12
N VAL A 116 14.80 -25.26 1.02
CA VAL A 116 16.09 -24.57 1.09
C VAL A 116 16.45 -24.07 2.49
N ARG A 117 15.49 -23.88 3.40
CA ARG A 117 15.71 -23.19 4.69
C ARG A 117 16.88 -23.71 5.53
N LYS A 118 17.17 -25.02 5.48
CA LYS A 118 18.29 -25.63 6.24
C LYS A 118 19.66 -25.34 5.62
N LYS A 119 19.70 -24.91 4.36
CA LYS A 119 20.90 -24.58 3.59
C LYS A 119 21.16 -23.07 3.54
N LEU A 120 20.19 -22.26 3.95
CA LEU A 120 20.37 -20.82 4.03
C LEU A 120 21.22 -20.53 5.27
N ASN A 121 22.41 -19.95 5.08
CA ASN A 121 23.26 -19.50 6.18
C ASN A 121 22.75 -18.15 6.69
N LEU A 122 21.62 -18.16 7.39
CA LEU A 122 20.96 -16.95 7.87
C LEU A 122 21.44 -16.61 9.28
N GLU A 123 22.13 -15.49 9.42
CA GLU A 123 22.41 -14.86 10.70
C GLU A 123 21.52 -13.65 10.88
N TYR A 124 20.76 -13.60 11.97
CA TYR A 124 19.90 -12.47 12.28
C TYR A 124 19.60 -12.40 13.78
N ASP A 125 19.31 -11.20 14.24
CA ASP A 125 18.89 -10.90 15.60
C ASP A 125 17.38 -10.76 15.71
N VAL A 126 16.73 -10.24 14.67
CA VAL A 126 15.29 -10.01 14.62
C VAL A 126 14.71 -10.55 13.31
N LEU A 127 13.65 -11.35 13.41
CA LEU A 127 12.84 -11.75 12.26
C LEU A 127 11.70 -10.75 12.09
N VAL A 128 11.50 -10.25 10.87
CA VAL A 128 10.30 -9.52 10.48
C VAL A 128 9.57 -10.28 9.37
N THR A 129 8.27 -10.50 9.51
CA THR A 129 7.45 -11.09 8.44
C THR A 129 6.33 -10.16 8.03
N VAL A 130 6.07 -10.08 6.73
CA VAL A 130 5.13 -9.09 6.17
C VAL A 130 3.97 -9.78 5.45
N SER A 131 2.75 -9.55 5.92
CA SER A 131 1.52 -10.00 5.25
C SER A 131 0.69 -8.85 4.71
N LEU A 132 -0.20 -9.09 3.74
CA LEU A 132 -0.36 -10.29 2.90
C LEU A 132 0.75 -10.42 1.83
N PRO A 133 1.04 -11.63 1.31
CA PRO A 133 0.40 -12.91 1.63
C PRO A 133 0.73 -13.44 3.03
N PHE A 134 -0.21 -14.18 3.65
CA PHE A 134 -0.02 -14.81 4.96
C PHE A 134 1.09 -15.87 4.93
N SER A 135 1.38 -16.44 3.76
CA SER A 135 2.53 -17.30 3.51
C SER A 135 3.85 -16.71 4.01
N SER A 136 4.04 -15.39 4.01
CA SER A 136 5.25 -14.76 4.58
C SER A 136 5.43 -15.08 6.06
N HIS A 137 4.35 -15.07 6.85
CA HIS A 137 4.40 -15.44 8.27
C HIS A 137 4.72 -16.93 8.44
N ILE A 138 4.16 -17.80 7.61
CA ILE A 138 4.49 -19.24 7.62
C ILE A 138 5.96 -19.47 7.25
N ALA A 139 6.46 -18.80 6.22
CA ALA A 139 7.87 -18.90 5.81
C ALA A 139 8.81 -18.48 6.93
N GLY A 140 8.54 -17.33 7.58
CA GLY A 140 9.30 -16.87 8.73
C GLY A 140 9.25 -17.85 9.90
N TYR A 141 8.07 -18.39 10.23
CA TYR A 141 7.93 -19.45 11.23
C TYR A 141 8.74 -20.70 10.87
N LEU A 142 8.72 -21.16 9.61
CA LEU A 142 9.48 -22.35 9.19
C LEU A 142 11.01 -22.18 9.36
N ILE A 143 11.50 -20.96 9.20
CA ILE A 143 12.90 -20.57 9.41
C ILE A 143 13.19 -20.46 10.92
N ASN A 144 12.38 -19.67 11.64
CA ASN A 144 12.68 -19.23 12.99
C ASN A 144 12.23 -20.22 14.08
N LYS A 145 11.38 -21.21 13.79
CA LYS A 145 10.86 -22.18 14.79
C LYS A 145 11.97 -22.83 15.63
N LYS A 146 13.14 -23.10 15.03
CA LYS A 146 14.29 -23.70 15.73
C LYS A 146 15.28 -22.68 16.28
N ILE A 147 15.37 -21.51 15.65
CA ILE A 147 16.34 -20.47 15.97
C ILE A 147 15.84 -19.64 17.16
N GLY A 148 14.54 -19.33 17.19
CA GLY A 148 13.88 -18.70 18.34
C GLY A 148 14.23 -17.23 18.53
N LYS A 149 14.60 -16.50 17.47
CA LYS A 149 14.85 -15.06 17.56
C LYS A 149 13.55 -14.26 17.74
N PRO A 150 13.60 -13.05 18.34
CA PRO A 150 12.47 -12.13 18.36
C PRO A 150 11.78 -12.00 17.01
N TRP A 151 10.44 -12.07 17.02
CA TRP A 151 9.64 -12.10 15.81
C TRP A 151 8.63 -10.95 15.77
N ILE A 152 8.85 -10.03 14.84
CA ILE A 152 7.92 -8.95 14.50
C ILE A 152 7.03 -9.40 13.33
N MET A 153 5.72 -9.30 13.51
CA MET A 153 4.72 -9.54 12.46
C MET A 153 4.12 -8.21 11.99
N ASP A 154 4.26 -7.88 10.71
CA ASP A 154 3.50 -6.79 10.10
C ASP A 154 2.26 -7.34 9.41
N VAL A 155 1.10 -7.03 9.99
CA VAL A 155 -0.23 -7.42 9.52
C VAL A 155 -0.84 -6.23 8.81
N GLY A 156 -0.51 -6.10 7.51
CA GLY A 156 -0.97 -4.99 6.69
C GLY A 156 -2.48 -5.00 6.45
N ASP A 157 -3.02 -6.18 6.13
CA ASP A 157 -4.43 -6.43 5.92
C ASP A 157 -4.85 -7.64 6.78
N PRO A 158 -6.14 -7.74 7.19
CA PRO A 158 -6.62 -8.93 7.89
C PRO A 158 -6.48 -10.19 7.04
N PHE A 159 -6.23 -11.35 7.68
CA PHE A 159 -6.22 -12.65 7.01
C PHE A 159 -7.53 -13.42 7.28
N THR A 160 -7.71 -13.99 8.48
CA THR A 160 -8.95 -14.72 8.81
C THR A 160 -10.16 -13.79 8.86
N LEU A 161 -9.97 -12.54 9.28
CA LEU A 161 -11.03 -11.54 9.47
C LEU A 161 -11.43 -10.82 8.16
N LYS A 162 -10.77 -11.12 7.03
CA LYS A 162 -11.07 -10.49 5.74
C LYS A 162 -12.32 -11.11 5.11
N THR A 163 -13.43 -10.39 5.21
CA THR A 163 -14.74 -10.85 4.69
C THR A 163 -14.93 -10.53 3.20
N THR A 164 -14.35 -9.42 2.72
CA THR A 164 -14.39 -9.02 1.31
C THR A 164 -13.16 -9.55 0.58
N ALA A 165 -13.39 -10.40 -0.43
CA ALA A 165 -12.32 -11.06 -1.21
C ALA A 165 -11.29 -11.81 -0.33
N PRO A 166 -11.71 -12.90 0.37
CA PRO A 166 -10.81 -13.68 1.21
C PRO A 166 -9.66 -14.30 0.41
N GLU A 167 -8.51 -14.50 1.07
CA GLU A 167 -7.28 -15.00 0.44
C GLU A 167 -7.36 -16.48 0.05
N ASN A 168 -8.24 -17.24 0.69
CA ASN A 168 -8.48 -18.64 0.42
C ASN A 168 -9.94 -19.02 0.67
N ASN A 169 -10.28 -20.28 0.39
CA ASN A 169 -11.60 -20.82 0.71
C ASN A 169 -11.80 -20.91 2.24
N SER A 170 -12.49 -19.93 2.80
CA SER A 170 -12.77 -19.82 4.23
C SER A 170 -13.65 -20.95 4.76
N PHE A 171 -14.46 -21.60 3.92
CA PHE A 171 -15.23 -22.77 4.31
C PHE A 171 -14.31 -23.97 4.58
N LEU A 172 -13.31 -24.19 3.73
CA LEU A 172 -12.35 -25.28 3.88
C LEU A 172 -11.28 -24.99 4.92
N TYR A 173 -10.76 -23.76 4.92
CA TYR A 173 -9.56 -23.41 5.68
C TYR A 173 -9.79 -22.45 6.84
N GLY A 174 -11.02 -21.97 7.10
CA GLY A 174 -11.27 -20.95 8.13
C GLY A 174 -10.76 -21.33 9.52
N ARG A 175 -10.98 -22.58 9.95
CA ARG A 175 -10.44 -23.10 11.22
C ARG A 175 -8.91 -23.18 11.21
N LEU A 176 -8.33 -23.57 10.08
CA LEU A 176 -6.88 -23.69 9.91
C LEU A 176 -6.20 -22.31 9.91
N ASN A 177 -6.80 -21.34 9.22
CA ASN A 177 -6.39 -19.94 9.20
C ASN A 177 -6.37 -19.39 10.63
N LYS A 178 -7.50 -19.50 11.34
CA LYS A 178 -7.61 -19.06 12.73
C LYS A 178 -6.58 -19.72 13.64
N HIS A 179 -6.38 -21.03 13.49
CA HIS A 179 -5.38 -21.77 14.29
C HIS A 179 -3.96 -21.21 14.10
N TYR A 180 -3.50 -21.07 12.85
CA TYR A 180 -2.14 -20.58 12.59
C TYR A 180 -1.97 -19.11 12.93
N GLU A 181 -3.00 -18.29 12.70
CA GLU A 181 -2.98 -16.88 13.05
C GLU A 181 -2.92 -16.68 14.58
N THR A 182 -3.77 -17.37 15.37
CA THR A 182 -3.65 -17.38 16.84
C THR A 182 -2.27 -17.85 17.30
N LYS A 183 -1.79 -18.96 16.73
CA LYS A 183 -0.49 -19.52 17.10
C LYS A 183 0.66 -18.54 16.84
N PHE A 184 0.63 -17.82 15.72
CA PHE A 184 1.69 -16.87 15.39
C PHE A 184 1.62 -15.62 16.27
N TYR A 185 0.43 -15.11 16.57
CA TYR A 185 0.30 -14.00 17.54
C TYR A 185 0.80 -14.36 18.94
N GLN A 186 0.67 -15.61 19.37
CA GLN A 186 1.22 -16.08 20.65
C GLN A 186 2.76 -16.21 20.66
N GLN A 187 3.39 -16.30 19.48
CA GLN A 187 4.85 -16.44 19.34
C GLN A 187 5.54 -15.12 18.96
N ALA A 188 4.77 -14.16 18.45
CA ALA A 188 5.29 -12.86 18.06
C ALA A 188 5.76 -12.07 19.28
N SER A 189 6.91 -11.43 19.14
CA SER A 189 7.41 -10.47 20.11
C SER A 189 6.78 -9.08 19.90
N LYS A 190 6.38 -8.78 18.66
CA LYS A 190 5.62 -7.58 18.30
C LYS A 190 4.67 -7.85 17.13
N VAL A 191 3.50 -7.24 17.12
CA VAL A 191 2.54 -7.29 16.01
C VAL A 191 2.14 -5.87 15.62
N LEU A 192 2.35 -5.51 14.35
CA LEU A 192 1.92 -4.24 13.78
C LEU A 192 0.62 -4.42 13.03
N PHE A 193 -0.31 -3.50 13.26
CA PHE A 193 -1.54 -3.37 12.50
C PHE A 193 -1.60 -2.00 11.83
N THR A 194 -2.21 -1.90 10.66
CA THR A 194 -2.22 -0.65 9.87
C THR A 194 -3.03 0.49 10.49
N HIS A 195 -4.04 0.17 11.29
CA HIS A 195 -4.87 1.14 12.01
C HIS A 195 -5.37 0.53 13.33
N ASP A 196 -5.85 1.39 14.23
CA ASP A 196 -6.22 0.96 15.59
C ASP A 196 -7.49 0.08 15.62
N ASP A 197 -8.44 0.23 14.69
CA ASP A 197 -9.61 -0.67 14.67
C ASP A 197 -9.23 -2.10 14.24
N ALA A 198 -8.32 -2.28 13.27
CA ALA A 198 -7.79 -3.61 12.95
C ALA A 198 -7.12 -4.18 14.19
N ARG A 199 -6.28 -3.40 14.87
CA ARG A 199 -5.62 -3.81 16.11
C ARG A 199 -6.63 -4.28 17.15
N LYS A 200 -7.65 -3.47 17.46
CA LYS A 200 -8.70 -3.78 18.44
C LYS A 200 -9.47 -5.04 18.09
N ILE A 201 -9.90 -5.20 16.83
CA ILE A 201 -10.67 -6.37 16.39
C ILE A 201 -9.80 -7.65 16.47
N HIS A 202 -8.52 -7.59 16.07
CA HIS A 202 -7.62 -8.74 16.16
C HIS A 202 -7.30 -9.10 17.62
N ILE A 203 -7.06 -8.10 18.49
CA ILE A 203 -6.87 -8.34 19.94
C ILE A 203 -8.07 -9.10 20.50
N LYS A 204 -9.29 -8.67 20.18
CA LYS A 204 -10.52 -9.32 20.67
C LYS A 204 -10.70 -10.73 20.11
N GLU A 205 -10.56 -10.91 18.80
CA GLU A 205 -10.82 -12.20 18.13
C GLU A 205 -9.79 -13.28 18.49
N PHE A 206 -8.52 -12.90 18.58
CA PHE A 206 -7.40 -13.83 18.77
C PHE A 206 -6.82 -13.80 20.18
N GLN A 207 -7.37 -12.97 21.08
CA GLN A 207 -6.91 -12.80 22.46
C GLN A 207 -5.42 -12.43 22.53
N ILE A 208 -5.00 -11.53 21.65
CA ILE A 208 -3.61 -11.06 21.58
C ILE A 208 -3.31 -10.19 22.80
N ASN A 209 -2.15 -10.37 23.44
CA ASN A 209 -1.70 -9.46 24.49
C ASN A 209 -1.54 -8.03 23.91
N PRO A 210 -2.30 -7.02 24.39
CA PRO A 210 -2.23 -5.68 23.82
C PRO A 210 -0.84 -5.03 23.89
N SER A 211 0.00 -5.40 24.87
CA SER A 211 1.35 -4.82 25.06
C SER A 211 2.32 -5.13 23.91
N ILE A 212 2.14 -6.24 23.20
CA ILE A 212 2.97 -6.60 22.05
C ILE A 212 2.44 -6.00 20.74
N THR A 213 1.34 -5.26 20.76
CA THR A 213 0.71 -4.73 19.55
C THR A 213 1.00 -3.24 19.38
N ALA A 214 1.14 -2.78 18.14
CA ALA A 214 1.27 -1.36 17.81
C ALA A 214 0.58 -1.02 16.48
N VAL A 215 0.29 0.26 16.29
CA VAL A 215 -0.21 0.78 15.01
C VAL A 215 0.98 1.14 14.13
N GLY A 216 1.15 0.37 13.06
CA GLY A 216 2.04 0.69 11.95
C GLY A 216 1.25 1.39 10.84
N GLN A 217 1.00 2.69 10.99
CA GLN A 217 0.30 3.51 10.01
C GLN A 217 1.00 3.57 8.63
N PRO A 218 0.31 3.98 7.56
CA PRO A 218 0.98 4.33 6.30
C PRO A 218 2.09 5.36 6.53
N ILE A 219 3.19 5.27 5.79
CA ILE A 219 4.35 6.16 5.93
C ILE A 219 4.76 6.72 4.57
N SER A 220 5.45 7.85 4.58
CA SER A 220 6.13 8.42 3.41
C SER A 220 7.42 9.12 3.83
N LYS A 221 8.29 9.43 2.87
CA LYS A 221 9.54 10.16 3.11
C LYS A 221 9.34 11.62 2.72
N PHE A 222 9.45 12.52 3.70
CA PHE A 222 9.59 13.94 3.43
C PHE A 222 10.90 14.21 2.69
N ARG A 223 10.86 15.06 1.67
CA ARG A 223 12.04 15.41 0.86
C ARG A 223 12.10 16.94 0.75
N GLU A 224 13.10 17.54 1.38
CA GLU A 224 13.27 19.00 1.42
C GLU A 224 13.23 19.62 0.00
N HIS A 225 13.97 19.05 -0.96
CA HIS A 225 13.98 19.57 -2.33
C HIS A 225 12.61 19.53 -3.04
N LEU A 226 11.71 18.60 -2.68
CA LEU A 226 10.34 18.57 -3.21
C LEU A 226 9.50 19.66 -2.56
N TYR A 227 9.68 19.88 -1.27
CA TYR A 227 8.98 20.94 -0.56
C TYR A 227 9.41 22.33 -1.06
N GLU A 228 10.69 22.54 -1.34
CA GLU A 228 11.16 23.75 -2.03
C GLU A 228 10.49 23.95 -3.39
N GLN A 229 10.27 22.87 -4.16
CA GLN A 229 9.53 22.95 -5.43
C GLN A 229 8.06 23.33 -5.21
N THR A 230 7.44 22.81 -4.15
CA THR A 230 6.08 23.19 -3.72
C THR A 230 6.01 24.69 -3.39
N LYS A 231 6.96 25.23 -2.63
CA LYS A 231 6.99 26.66 -2.27
C LYS A 231 7.14 27.57 -3.48
N ASN A 232 7.95 27.16 -4.45
CA ASN A 232 8.20 27.92 -5.69
C ASN A 232 7.09 27.80 -6.76
N TYR A 233 6.02 27.04 -6.50
CA TYR A 233 4.89 26.95 -7.43
C TYR A 233 4.09 28.26 -7.44
N ASN A 234 3.56 28.64 -8.61
CA ASN A 234 2.72 29.83 -8.72
C ASN A 234 1.26 29.53 -8.36
N TYR A 235 0.83 29.96 -7.17
CA TYR A 235 -0.56 29.81 -6.69
C TYR A 235 -1.48 30.98 -7.00
N THR A 236 -1.01 32.02 -7.71
CA THR A 236 -1.82 33.21 -7.99
C THR A 236 -2.75 33.03 -9.20
N ASN A 237 -2.75 31.86 -9.83
CA ASN A 237 -3.59 31.60 -11.00
C ASN A 237 -5.06 31.42 -10.59
N ASN A 238 -5.97 31.95 -11.39
CA ASN A 238 -7.42 31.85 -11.14
C ASN A 238 -7.96 30.44 -11.45
N ASP A 239 -7.35 29.75 -12.41
CA ASP A 239 -7.72 28.37 -12.76
C ASP A 239 -6.94 27.39 -11.88
N ILE A 240 -7.66 26.75 -10.95
CA ILE A 240 -7.05 25.85 -9.98
C ILE A 240 -6.78 24.49 -10.61
N LYS A 241 -5.51 24.11 -10.64
CA LYS A 241 -5.06 22.81 -11.16
C LYS A 241 -5.03 21.75 -10.06
N PHE A 242 -5.77 20.68 -10.27
CA PHE A 242 -5.86 19.53 -9.39
C PHE A 242 -5.13 18.32 -9.98
N GLY A 243 -4.41 17.57 -9.15
CA GLY A 243 -3.76 16.32 -9.55
C GLY A 243 -4.22 15.13 -8.71
N TYR A 244 -4.64 14.04 -9.35
CA TYR A 244 -4.93 12.76 -8.70
C TYR A 244 -4.04 11.65 -9.26
N PHE A 245 -3.40 10.89 -8.38
CA PHE A 245 -2.54 9.76 -8.69
C PHE A 245 -3.04 8.53 -7.96
N GLY A 246 -3.55 7.53 -8.68
CA GLY A 246 -4.00 6.30 -8.04
C GLY A 246 -4.96 5.49 -8.89
N ILE A 247 -5.66 4.57 -8.23
CA ILE A 247 -6.67 3.72 -8.86
C ILE A 247 -7.99 3.82 -8.11
N PHE A 248 -9.08 3.67 -8.84
CA PHE A 248 -10.41 3.42 -8.30
C PHE A 248 -10.67 1.91 -8.32
N THR A 249 -11.46 1.46 -7.35
CA THR A 249 -11.81 0.05 -7.24
C THR A 249 -13.26 -0.01 -6.81
N HIS A 250 -14.09 -0.61 -7.66
CA HIS A 250 -15.52 -0.72 -7.41
C HIS A 250 -15.79 -1.40 -6.05
N GLY A 251 -16.63 -0.78 -5.22
CA GLY A 251 -16.95 -1.27 -3.87
C GLY A 251 -15.87 -1.00 -2.81
N VAL A 252 -14.75 -0.36 -3.18
CA VAL A 252 -13.69 0.04 -2.23
C VAL A 252 -13.47 1.55 -2.26
N ARG A 253 -13.34 2.15 -3.46
CA ARG A 253 -13.11 3.58 -3.65
C ARG A 253 -13.77 4.05 -4.95
N THR A 254 -14.73 4.96 -4.80
CA THR A 254 -15.46 5.61 -5.89
C THR A 254 -15.64 7.09 -5.56
N PRO A 255 -15.38 8.03 -6.49
CA PRO A 255 -15.30 9.46 -6.20
C PRO A 255 -16.66 10.16 -6.30
N VAL A 256 -17.68 9.71 -5.56
CA VAL A 256 -19.05 10.22 -5.70
C VAL A 256 -19.15 11.65 -5.15
N ASN A 257 -18.67 11.87 -3.93
CA ASN A 257 -18.66 13.19 -3.31
C ASN A 257 -17.82 14.18 -4.11
N PHE A 258 -16.67 13.72 -4.61
CA PHE A 258 -15.80 14.52 -5.48
C PHE A 258 -16.49 15.01 -6.76
N ILE A 259 -17.20 14.14 -7.47
CA ILE A 259 -17.87 14.53 -8.72
C ILE A 259 -18.94 15.59 -8.45
N ASN A 260 -19.81 15.36 -7.46
CA ASN A 260 -20.85 16.31 -7.07
C ASN A 260 -20.29 17.67 -6.64
N PHE A 261 -19.08 17.67 -6.08
CA PHE A 261 -18.39 18.88 -5.68
C PHE A 261 -17.85 19.65 -6.89
N LEU A 262 -17.23 18.96 -7.86
CA LEU A 262 -16.69 19.60 -9.07
C LEU A 262 -17.77 20.27 -9.92
N ASP A 263 -18.98 19.73 -9.98
CA ASP A 263 -20.11 20.35 -10.69
C ASP A 263 -20.41 21.79 -10.22
N LYS A 264 -20.00 22.13 -9.00
CA LYS A 264 -20.19 23.46 -8.38
C LYS A 264 -18.94 24.36 -8.52
N PHE A 265 -17.83 23.82 -9.02
CA PHE A 265 -16.55 24.53 -9.13
C PHE A 265 -16.29 24.91 -10.60
N GLN A 266 -16.19 26.22 -10.89
CA GLN A 266 -16.17 26.70 -12.28
C GLN A 266 -14.76 26.72 -12.90
N ASN A 267 -13.77 27.27 -12.19
CA ASN A 267 -12.45 27.58 -12.72
C ASN A 267 -11.40 26.55 -12.29
N TYR A 268 -11.38 25.39 -12.94
CA TYR A 268 -10.43 24.33 -12.61
C TYR A 268 -9.98 23.52 -13.82
N GLU A 269 -8.83 22.87 -13.63
CA GLU A 269 -8.31 21.82 -14.49
C GLU A 269 -8.00 20.60 -13.62
N MET A 270 -8.43 19.41 -14.04
CA MET A 270 -8.25 18.16 -13.32
C MET A 270 -7.36 17.20 -14.11
N HIS A 271 -6.24 16.79 -13.52
CA HIS A 271 -5.33 15.82 -14.12
C HIS A 271 -5.39 14.49 -13.36
N TRP A 272 -5.68 13.43 -14.12
CA TRP A 272 -5.78 12.07 -13.63
C TRP A 272 -4.57 11.27 -14.10
N TYR A 273 -3.85 10.65 -13.16
CA TYR A 273 -2.81 9.66 -13.43
C TYR A 273 -3.31 8.31 -12.93
N ILE A 274 -4.06 7.62 -13.79
CA ILE A 274 -4.88 6.45 -13.44
C ILE A 274 -4.75 5.33 -14.49
N ASN A 275 -5.44 4.20 -14.29
CA ASN A 275 -5.49 3.11 -15.27
C ASN A 275 -6.81 3.18 -16.05
N SER A 276 -6.89 2.43 -17.15
CA SER A 276 -8.08 2.34 -17.99
C SER A 276 -9.35 1.95 -17.22
N ASP A 277 -9.24 1.06 -16.23
CA ASP A 277 -10.37 0.63 -15.42
C ASP A 277 -10.91 1.79 -14.56
N SER A 278 -10.01 2.57 -13.97
CA SER A 278 -10.38 3.77 -13.18
C SER A 278 -10.97 4.86 -14.06
N GLU A 279 -10.41 5.06 -15.26
CA GLU A 279 -10.94 6.00 -16.25
C GLU A 279 -12.36 5.61 -16.65
N SER A 280 -12.62 4.32 -16.88
CA SER A 280 -13.97 3.82 -17.18
C SER A 280 -14.98 4.05 -16.04
N ILE A 281 -14.52 4.09 -14.78
CA ILE A 281 -15.37 4.42 -13.63
C ILE A 281 -15.75 5.91 -13.68
N LEU A 282 -14.80 6.78 -14.00
CA LEU A 282 -15.03 8.22 -14.10
C LEU A 282 -15.92 8.58 -15.30
N GLN A 283 -15.65 8.01 -16.47
CA GLN A 283 -16.39 8.28 -17.71
C GLN A 283 -17.86 7.84 -17.67
N LYS A 284 -18.27 7.03 -16.69
CA LYS A 284 -19.71 6.74 -16.45
C LYS A 284 -20.48 7.96 -15.92
N ASN A 285 -19.77 8.98 -15.46
CA ASN A 285 -20.35 10.22 -14.96
C ASN A 285 -20.26 11.30 -16.05
N THR A 286 -21.15 12.29 -15.99
CA THR A 286 -21.15 13.43 -16.90
C THR A 286 -20.07 14.43 -16.49
N LEU A 287 -18.82 14.15 -16.87
CA LEU A 287 -17.68 15.04 -16.64
C LEU A 287 -17.47 15.96 -17.85
N ASP A 288 -17.15 17.22 -17.60
CA ASP A 288 -16.75 18.16 -18.65
C ASP A 288 -15.37 17.77 -19.20
N SER A 289 -15.35 17.18 -20.40
CA SER A 289 -14.12 16.74 -21.06
C SER A 289 -13.10 17.86 -21.29
N SER A 290 -13.52 19.12 -21.32
CA SER A 290 -12.59 20.26 -21.48
C SER A 290 -11.78 20.55 -20.23
N LYS A 291 -12.22 20.08 -19.05
CA LYS A 291 -11.56 20.31 -17.76
C LYS A 291 -10.82 19.09 -17.24
N HIS A 292 -10.93 17.91 -17.88
CA HIS A 292 -10.42 16.64 -17.38
C HIS A 292 -9.37 16.04 -18.33
N ASN A 293 -8.12 15.96 -17.86
CA ASN A 293 -7.00 15.37 -18.57
C ASN A 293 -6.69 13.97 -18.01
N PHE A 294 -6.84 12.93 -18.83
CA PHE A 294 -6.54 11.55 -18.45
C PHE A 294 -5.16 11.14 -18.94
N ASN A 295 -4.30 10.74 -18.00
CA ASN A 295 -2.91 10.35 -18.21
C ASN A 295 -2.68 8.92 -17.72
N SER A 296 -1.74 8.24 -18.37
CA SER A 296 -1.27 6.92 -17.94
C SER A 296 -0.49 7.00 -16.63
N HIS A 297 -0.21 5.82 -16.06
CA HIS A 297 0.67 5.73 -14.91
C HIS A 297 2.09 6.20 -15.26
N VAL A 298 2.66 7.00 -14.36
CA VAL A 298 4.04 7.52 -14.45
C VAL A 298 4.95 6.85 -13.43
N ALA A 299 6.26 6.96 -13.62
CA ALA A 299 7.24 6.47 -12.65
C ALA A 299 7.11 7.24 -11.32
N ARG A 300 7.55 6.63 -10.21
CA ARG A 300 7.37 7.20 -8.86
C ARG A 300 8.02 8.58 -8.70
N ASP A 301 9.28 8.75 -9.12
CA ASP A 301 9.97 10.03 -8.99
C ASP A 301 9.37 11.09 -9.93
N GLU A 302 8.92 10.70 -11.13
CA GLU A 302 8.17 11.58 -12.03
C GLU A 302 6.85 12.04 -11.40
N ALA A 303 6.10 11.11 -10.77
CA ALA A 303 4.88 11.44 -10.05
C ALA A 303 5.12 12.47 -8.95
N LEU A 304 6.19 12.33 -8.16
CA LEU A 304 6.56 13.29 -7.11
C LEU A 304 6.93 14.67 -7.68
N GLN A 305 7.60 14.72 -8.84
CA GLN A 305 7.90 15.97 -9.53
C GLN A 305 6.62 16.66 -10.03
N LEU A 306 5.70 15.90 -10.64
CA LEU A 306 4.41 16.42 -11.09
C LEU A 306 3.57 16.93 -9.91
N MET A 307 3.52 16.18 -8.80
CA MET A 307 2.78 16.56 -7.60
C MET A 307 3.17 17.95 -7.08
N THR A 308 4.47 18.26 -7.09
CA THR A 308 5.01 19.49 -6.50
C THR A 308 4.99 20.66 -7.49
N LYS A 309 5.29 20.41 -8.77
CA LYS A 309 5.50 21.44 -9.80
C LYS A 309 4.29 21.76 -10.69
N SER A 310 3.31 20.88 -10.79
CA SER A 310 2.27 21.00 -11.83
C SER A 310 0.90 21.41 -11.31
N PHE A 311 0.62 21.20 -10.02
CA PHE A 311 -0.72 21.37 -9.45
C PHE A 311 -0.75 22.39 -8.31
N HIS A 312 -1.89 23.04 -8.12
CA HIS A 312 -2.17 23.85 -6.94
C HIS A 312 -2.47 22.94 -5.75
N CYS A 313 -3.32 21.94 -5.99
CA CYS A 313 -3.77 21.00 -4.97
C CYS A 313 -3.70 19.55 -5.45
N LEU A 314 -3.43 18.65 -4.52
CA LEU A 314 -3.51 17.20 -4.74
C LEU A 314 -4.84 16.67 -4.25
N VAL A 315 -5.48 15.83 -5.04
CA VAL A 315 -6.79 15.26 -4.71
C VAL A 315 -6.60 13.86 -4.17
N SER A 316 -7.17 13.61 -2.99
CA SER A 316 -7.28 12.31 -2.35
C SER A 316 -8.75 11.92 -2.21
N ILE A 317 -9.08 10.65 -2.43
CA ILE A 317 -10.46 10.15 -2.35
C ILE A 317 -10.54 9.06 -1.27
N GLY A 318 -11.49 9.23 -0.35
CA GLY A 318 -11.78 8.32 0.75
C GLY A 318 -12.19 6.92 0.30
N ASN A 319 -11.94 5.94 1.16
CA ASN A 319 -12.48 4.60 0.93
C ASN A 319 -13.93 4.53 1.41
N LEU A 320 -14.69 3.60 0.86
CA LEU A 320 -16.06 3.30 1.30
C LEU A 320 -16.12 2.46 2.59
N ASN A 321 -14.98 2.30 3.28
CA ASN A 321 -14.90 1.59 4.54
C ASN A 321 -13.98 2.35 5.51
N PRO A 322 -14.34 2.45 6.80
CA PRO A 322 -13.59 3.23 7.79
C PRO A 322 -12.29 2.55 8.21
N ASN A 323 -12.16 1.24 7.95
CA ASN A 323 -11.05 0.41 8.41
C ASN A 323 -9.81 0.48 7.50
N GLN A 324 -9.76 1.38 6.52
CA GLN A 324 -8.62 1.47 5.61
C GLN A 324 -8.27 2.91 5.31
N ILE A 325 -7.05 3.31 5.67
CA ILE A 325 -6.50 4.63 5.34
C ILE A 325 -5.86 4.58 3.94
N PRO A 326 -6.27 5.43 2.99
CA PRO A 326 -5.58 5.59 1.71
C PRO A 326 -4.13 6.06 1.91
N SER A 327 -3.15 5.18 1.71
CA SER A 327 -1.72 5.52 1.93
C SER A 327 -1.23 6.73 1.11
N LYS A 328 -1.87 6.99 -0.04
CA LYS A 328 -1.54 8.11 -0.92
C LYS A 328 -1.72 9.47 -0.25
N VAL A 329 -2.64 9.61 0.71
CA VAL A 329 -2.85 10.88 1.43
C VAL A 329 -1.60 11.27 2.22
N ILE A 330 -0.95 10.31 2.88
CA ILE A 330 0.29 10.55 3.63
C ILE A 330 1.43 10.96 2.69
N GLU A 331 1.48 10.38 1.49
CA GLU A 331 2.46 10.78 0.48
C GLU A 331 2.23 12.20 -0.03
N TYR A 332 0.97 12.61 -0.22
CA TYR A 332 0.65 13.99 -0.60
C TYR A 332 0.97 14.99 0.50
N ILE A 333 0.61 14.69 1.75
CA ILE A 333 0.93 15.55 2.91
C ILE A 333 2.44 15.80 2.95
N ALA A 334 3.25 14.76 2.75
CA ALA A 334 4.73 14.84 2.75
C ALA A 334 5.32 15.77 1.70
N THR A 335 4.56 16.21 0.69
CA THR A 335 5.04 17.18 -0.31
C THR A 335 4.93 18.64 0.17
N GLY A 336 4.23 18.88 1.28
CA GLY A 336 3.82 20.21 1.75
C GLY A 336 2.80 20.92 0.85
N LYS A 337 2.38 20.29 -0.27
CA LYS A 337 1.36 20.83 -1.17
C LYS A 337 -0.02 20.75 -0.49
N PRO A 338 -0.94 21.70 -0.73
CA PRO A 338 -2.32 21.56 -0.33
C PRO A 338 -2.94 20.25 -0.83
N VAL A 339 -3.56 19.50 0.08
CA VAL A 339 -4.22 18.22 -0.19
C VAL A 339 -5.70 18.38 0.11
N ILE A 340 -6.55 18.07 -0.86
CA ILE A 340 -8.00 18.05 -0.67
C ILE A 340 -8.44 16.61 -0.67
N HIS A 341 -8.91 16.17 0.49
CA HIS A 341 -9.43 14.83 0.68
C HIS A 341 -10.95 14.83 0.66
N PHE A 342 -11.53 14.02 -0.22
CA PHE A 342 -12.97 13.83 -0.29
C PHE A 342 -13.35 12.63 0.55
N ALA A 343 -13.94 12.89 1.72
CA ALA A 343 -14.54 11.86 2.55
C ALA A 343 -15.80 11.33 1.85
N GLU A 344 -15.79 10.06 1.49
CA GLU A 344 -16.92 9.38 0.83
C GLU A 344 -17.88 8.73 1.86
N ILE A 345 -17.45 8.66 3.12
CA ILE A 345 -18.22 8.19 4.28
C ILE A 345 -18.08 9.20 5.45
N ASN A 346 -19.00 9.15 6.41
CA ASN A 346 -19.00 10.11 7.53
C ASN A 346 -17.86 9.86 8.53
N ASP A 347 -17.46 8.61 8.70
CA ASP A 347 -16.43 8.11 9.62
C ASP A 347 -15.11 7.82 8.88
N ASP A 348 -14.76 8.64 7.88
CA ASP A 348 -13.53 8.47 7.12
C ASP A 348 -12.31 8.67 8.04
N PRO A 349 -11.38 7.71 8.12
CA PRO A 349 -10.26 7.77 9.07
C PRO A 349 -9.27 8.90 8.75
N VAL A 350 -9.31 9.50 7.56
CA VAL A 350 -8.46 10.64 7.20
C VAL A 350 -8.90 11.93 7.90
N ILE A 351 -10.14 12.01 8.40
CA ILE A 351 -10.64 13.18 9.15
C ILE A 351 -9.78 13.44 10.38
N HIS A 352 -9.38 12.39 11.12
CA HIS A 352 -8.50 12.58 12.29
C HIS A 352 -7.08 13.02 11.91
N ILE A 353 -6.64 12.74 10.69
CA ILE A 353 -5.32 13.15 10.19
C ILE A 353 -5.32 14.64 9.84
N SER A 354 -6.47 15.22 9.44
CA SER A 354 -6.53 16.67 9.16
C SER A 354 -6.34 17.53 10.39
N ASP A 355 -6.60 17.01 11.60
CA ASP A 355 -6.30 17.71 12.85
C ASP A 355 -4.77 17.85 13.08
N GLU A 356 -3.97 17.05 12.35
CA GLU A 356 -2.53 17.02 12.50
C GLU A 356 -1.79 17.90 11.49
N PHE A 357 -2.38 18.22 10.33
CA PHE A 357 -1.70 18.91 9.25
C PHE A 357 -2.55 19.99 8.60
N ASP A 358 -2.04 21.22 8.64
CA ASP A 358 -2.68 22.38 8.04
C ASP A 358 -2.69 22.37 6.51
N ASN A 359 -2.02 21.41 5.85
CA ASN A 359 -2.09 21.25 4.39
C ASN A 359 -3.07 20.15 3.95
N LEU A 360 -3.91 19.62 4.83
CA LEU A 360 -4.94 18.62 4.51
C LEU A 360 -6.35 19.15 4.79
N PHE A 361 -7.14 19.35 3.73
CA PHE A 361 -8.52 19.80 3.81
C PHE A 361 -9.51 18.65 3.57
N ILE A 362 -10.56 18.56 4.40
CA ILE A 362 -11.61 17.55 4.25
C ILE A 362 -12.85 18.14 3.56
N ILE A 363 -13.24 17.54 2.44
CA ILE A 363 -14.52 17.78 1.79
C ILE A 363 -15.47 16.66 2.16
N THR A 364 -16.60 17.04 2.76
CA THR A 364 -17.74 16.15 2.99
C THR A 364 -18.88 16.54 2.05
N LYS A 365 -19.92 15.70 1.97
CA LYS A 365 -21.14 16.00 1.21
C LYS A 365 -21.83 17.31 1.60
N ASN A 366 -21.54 17.84 2.79
CA ASN A 366 -22.15 19.04 3.34
C ASN A 366 -21.24 20.28 3.23
N THR A 367 -20.06 20.15 2.62
CA THR A 367 -19.12 21.28 2.54
C THR A 367 -19.65 22.36 1.60
N ASP A 368 -19.64 23.62 2.06
CA ASP A 368 -19.98 24.80 1.26
C ASP A 368 -18.80 25.20 0.36
N ILE A 369 -19.09 25.35 -0.94
CA ILE A 369 -18.11 25.68 -1.97
C ILE A 369 -17.44 27.05 -1.78
N ASN A 370 -18.16 28.04 -1.24
CA ASN A 370 -17.67 29.38 -1.03
C ASN A 370 -16.74 29.44 0.18
N ILE A 371 -17.08 28.71 1.24
CA ILE A 371 -16.22 28.55 2.41
C ILE A 371 -14.93 27.85 1.98
N PHE A 372 -15.04 26.75 1.25
CA PHE A 372 -13.87 26.04 0.72
C PHE A 372 -12.95 26.92 -0.12
N LYS A 373 -13.49 27.72 -1.05
CA LYS A 373 -12.68 28.63 -1.88
C LYS A 373 -11.92 29.65 -1.04
N LYS A 374 -12.57 30.19 0.02
CA LYS A 374 -11.92 31.11 0.94
C LYS A 374 -10.78 30.42 1.70
N ASP A 375 -11.02 29.20 2.16
CA ASP A 375 -10.02 28.41 2.90
C ASP A 375 -8.86 28.01 1.99
N LEU A 376 -9.09 27.63 0.73
CA LEU A 376 -8.01 27.35 -0.23
C LEU A 376 -7.01 28.49 -0.38
N ASN A 377 -7.50 29.74 -0.50
CA ASN A 377 -6.62 30.90 -0.62
C ASN A 377 -5.75 31.09 0.63
N LYS A 378 -6.31 30.82 1.82
CA LYS A 378 -5.55 30.82 3.07
C LYS A 378 -4.43 29.78 3.01
N PHE A 379 -4.73 28.55 2.58
CA PHE A 379 -3.73 27.48 2.47
C PHE A 379 -2.60 27.87 1.51
N PHE A 380 -2.92 28.48 0.37
CA PHE A 380 -1.89 28.94 -0.57
C PHE A 380 -0.95 29.98 0.04
N SER A 381 -1.43 30.82 0.95
CA SER A 381 -0.60 31.78 1.66
C SER A 381 0.23 31.17 2.81
N GLU A 382 -0.11 29.97 3.27
CA GLU A 382 0.49 29.33 4.46
C GLU A 382 1.39 28.13 4.08
N ILE A 383 1.73 27.96 2.81
CA ILE A 383 2.53 26.81 2.32
C ILE A 383 3.88 26.70 3.02
N ASP A 384 4.49 27.83 3.36
CA ASP A 384 5.78 27.89 4.06
C ASP A 384 5.72 27.42 5.52
N ASN A 385 4.51 27.20 6.07
CA ASN A 385 4.29 26.82 7.46
C ASN A 385 4.18 25.29 7.65
N PHE A 386 4.41 24.48 6.61
CA PHE A 386 4.29 23.02 6.72
C PHE A 386 5.24 22.45 7.77
N ASP A 387 4.68 21.81 8.81
CA ASP A 387 5.46 21.24 9.91
C ASP A 387 6.07 19.89 9.52
N SER A 388 7.21 19.95 8.81
CA SER A 388 7.97 18.77 8.40
C SER A 388 8.52 17.97 9.60
N LYS A 389 8.74 18.60 10.76
CA LYS A 389 9.19 17.91 11.98
C LYS A 389 8.07 17.04 12.54
N LYS A 390 6.85 17.57 12.64
CA LYS A 390 5.66 16.79 13.03
C LYS A 390 5.38 15.69 12.04
N PHE A 391 5.47 15.97 10.73
CA PHE A 391 5.35 14.92 9.71
C PHE A 391 6.35 13.80 9.95
N ASN A 392 7.64 14.14 10.14
CA ASN A 392 8.66 13.13 10.35
C ASN A 392 8.47 12.35 11.65
N LYS A 393 7.98 12.98 12.72
CA LYS A 393 7.67 12.30 13.99
C LYS A 393 6.50 11.30 13.87
N LEU A 394 5.56 11.53 12.97
CA LEU A 394 4.32 10.75 12.90
C LEU A 394 4.29 9.77 11.72
N TYR A 395 4.80 10.15 10.55
CA TYR A 395 4.58 9.40 9.30
C TYR A 395 5.86 9.08 8.51
N SER A 396 7.04 9.30 9.09
CA SER A 396 8.30 8.86 8.46
C SER A 396 8.57 7.37 8.66
N PRO A 397 9.52 6.79 7.90
CA PRO A 397 10.06 5.47 8.20
C PRO A 397 10.67 5.38 9.60
N SER A 398 11.39 6.41 10.06
CA SER A 398 12.02 6.47 11.37
C SER A 398 10.97 6.38 12.49
N ALA A 399 9.86 7.11 12.36
CA ALA A 399 8.73 7.07 13.31
C ALA A 399 8.10 5.68 13.45
N LEU A 400 8.14 4.87 12.38
CA LEU A 400 7.66 3.50 12.45
C LEU A 400 8.73 2.55 13.01
N ILE A 401 10.02 2.74 12.67
CA ILE A 401 11.13 1.95 13.23
C ILE A 401 11.23 2.11 14.74
N GLU A 402 11.04 3.30 15.29
CA GLU A 402 10.98 3.53 16.74
C GLU A 402 9.91 2.65 17.43
N LYS A 403 8.85 2.27 16.72
CA LYS A 403 7.81 1.34 17.23
C LYS A 403 8.21 -0.13 17.11
N LEU A 404 9.20 -0.46 16.26
CA LEU A 404 9.78 -1.79 16.13
C LEU A 404 10.82 -2.05 17.23
N ASP A 405 11.56 -1.03 17.63
CA ASP A 405 12.72 -1.11 18.54
C ASP A 405 12.30 -1.10 20.02
N THR A 406 11.52 -2.11 20.41
CA THR A 406 11.24 -2.42 21.82
C THR A 406 12.19 -3.46 22.43
N PHE A 407 13.40 -3.64 21.88
CA PHE A 407 14.41 -4.59 22.39
C PHE A 407 15.68 -3.90 22.87
#